data_AF-A0A7C1QV04-F1
#
_entry.id   AF-A0A7C1QV04-F1
#
_cell.length_a   1.000
_cell.length_b   1.000
_cell.length_c   1.000
_cell.angle_alpha   90.00
_cell.angle_beta   90.00
_cell.angle_gamma   90.00
#
_symmetry.space_group_name_H-M   'P 1'
#
loop_
_entity.id
_entity.type
_entity.pdbx_description
1 polymer ?
#
loop_
_entity_poly.entity_id
_entity_poly.type
_entity_poly.pdbx_seq_one_letter_code
_entity_poly.pdbx_strand_id
1 'polypeptide(L)'
;MSDGIPPDKEKEKILVFQFNDQLSEFQELEIQEDLQFYELLDSDFILLFVDPKSYRVWIWQGNNVTTRMKFISAKIAPSIRDRYGIAFKITAVDDGSETDVFKVMVGLEKKVEYSEVQTGPAYRETEEDLQLLESLSREKILLILEKAGIPEGYERKMVIVKNTIYGYKEYERDYLGSAIKEKQLFPLKEEIEDGTYLAENCIPRMLFSYNKVVLTEILHKIENENN
;
A
#
# COMPACT_ATOMS: atom_id res chain seq x y z
N MET A 1 18.20 -2.35 -38.14
CA MET A 1 16.91 -2.47 -38.83
C MET A 1 16.35 -3.83 -38.45
N SER A 2 15.54 -3.89 -37.40
CA SER A 2 14.74 -5.08 -37.09
C SER A 2 13.35 -4.58 -36.77
N ASP A 3 12.43 -4.99 -37.63
CA ASP A 3 11.09 -4.49 -37.82
C ASP A 3 10.32 -4.30 -36.50
N GLY A 4 9.93 -3.06 -36.26
CA GLY A 4 8.90 -2.74 -35.29
C GLY A 4 7.58 -3.28 -35.80
N ILE A 5 7.14 -4.41 -35.24
CA ILE A 5 5.75 -4.84 -35.33
C ILE A 5 4.93 -3.71 -34.67
N PRO A 6 4.04 -3.02 -35.40
CA PRO A 6 3.16 -2.04 -34.77
C PRO A 6 2.30 -2.77 -33.71
N PRO A 7 2.10 -2.20 -32.51
CA PRO A 7 1.16 -2.79 -31.56
C PRO A 7 -0.22 -2.80 -32.23
N ASP A 8 -0.79 -3.99 -32.27
CA ASP A 8 -2.06 -4.34 -32.90
C ASP A 8 -3.20 -3.65 -32.13
N LYS A 9 -3.47 -2.37 -32.43
CA LYS A 9 -4.39 -1.49 -31.70
C LYS A 9 -5.82 -2.05 -31.58
N GLU A 10 -6.20 -3.00 -32.42
CA GLU A 10 -7.51 -3.66 -32.37
C GLU A 10 -7.62 -4.70 -31.24
N LYS A 11 -6.50 -5.26 -30.75
CA LYS A 11 -6.48 -6.27 -29.67
C LYS A 11 -6.63 -5.70 -28.26
N GLU A 12 -6.78 -4.38 -28.13
CA GLU A 12 -6.83 -3.68 -26.84
C GLU A 12 -8.23 -3.15 -26.47
N LYS A 13 -9.24 -3.35 -27.31
CA LYS A 13 -10.62 -2.92 -27.02
C LYS A 13 -11.28 -3.88 -26.02
N ILE A 14 -12.09 -3.32 -25.12
CA ILE A 14 -12.94 -4.11 -24.22
C ILE A 14 -14.09 -4.67 -25.05
N LEU A 15 -14.32 -5.98 -24.96
CA LEU A 15 -15.43 -6.67 -25.62
C LEU A 15 -16.52 -6.95 -24.60
N VAL A 16 -17.78 -6.82 -24.99
CA VAL A 16 -18.91 -7.00 -24.08
C VAL A 16 -19.86 -8.03 -24.67
N PHE A 17 -20.31 -8.94 -23.82
CA PHE A 17 -21.27 -9.97 -24.17
C PHE A 17 -22.46 -9.90 -23.22
N GLN A 18 -23.65 -10.16 -23.73
CA GLN A 18 -24.87 -10.32 -22.94
C GLN A 18 -25.27 -11.80 -22.90
N PHE A 19 -25.63 -12.28 -21.72
CA PHE A 19 -26.16 -13.63 -21.57
C PHE A 19 -27.62 -13.70 -22.06
N ASN A 20 -27.88 -14.63 -22.96
CA ASN A 20 -29.21 -14.95 -23.46
C ASN A 20 -29.71 -16.22 -22.76
N ASP A 21 -30.71 -16.09 -21.87
CA ASP A 21 -31.24 -17.23 -21.10
C ASP A 21 -31.93 -18.28 -21.98
N GLN A 22 -32.62 -17.86 -23.05
CA GLN A 22 -33.35 -18.77 -23.95
C GLN A 22 -32.41 -19.69 -24.71
N LEU A 23 -31.28 -19.14 -25.17
CA LEU A 23 -30.25 -19.88 -25.91
C LEU A 23 -29.19 -20.47 -24.97
N SER A 24 -29.17 -20.04 -23.70
CA SER A 24 -28.15 -20.39 -22.71
C SER A 24 -26.73 -20.14 -23.25
N GLU A 25 -26.51 -18.97 -23.85
CA GLU A 25 -25.24 -18.58 -24.45
C GLU A 25 -24.92 -17.09 -24.23
N PHE A 26 -23.68 -16.69 -24.50
CA PHE A 26 -23.27 -15.29 -24.53
C PHE A 26 -23.27 -14.78 -25.97
N GLN A 27 -23.90 -13.62 -26.19
CA GLN A 27 -23.94 -12.94 -27.48
C GLN A 27 -23.14 -11.65 -27.39
N GLU A 28 -22.24 -11.41 -28.33
CA GLU A 28 -21.41 -10.21 -28.38
C GLU A 28 -22.28 -8.99 -28.71
N LEU A 29 -22.05 -7.89 -27.99
CA LEU A 29 -22.74 -6.62 -28.22
C LEU A 29 -21.88 -5.72 -29.11
N GLU A 30 -22.49 -5.17 -30.16
CA GLU A 30 -21.89 -4.10 -30.95
C GLU A 30 -22.06 -2.77 -30.23
N ILE A 31 -20.97 -2.25 -29.65
CA ILE A 31 -20.99 -1.01 -28.86
C ILE A 31 -20.44 0.15 -29.67
N GLN A 32 -21.14 1.29 -29.63
CA GLN A 32 -20.70 2.54 -30.24
C GLN A 32 -19.49 3.11 -29.49
N GLU A 33 -18.54 3.73 -30.19
CA GLU A 33 -17.24 4.13 -29.60
C GLU A 33 -17.34 5.18 -28.48
N ASP A 34 -18.46 5.87 -28.35
CA ASP A 34 -18.74 6.91 -27.36
C ASP A 34 -19.57 6.45 -26.15
N LEU A 35 -20.17 5.26 -26.21
CA LEU A 35 -21.00 4.74 -25.13
C LEU A 35 -20.15 4.34 -23.93
N GLN A 36 -20.53 4.82 -22.74
CA GLN A 36 -19.89 4.40 -21.50
C GLN A 36 -20.47 3.05 -21.05
N PHE A 37 -19.60 2.09 -20.70
CA PHE A 37 -20.04 0.74 -20.37
C PHE A 37 -20.98 0.66 -19.15
N TYR A 38 -20.93 1.64 -18.24
CA TYR A 38 -21.84 1.68 -17.11
C TYR A 38 -23.31 1.86 -17.53
N GLU A 39 -23.55 2.45 -18.70
CA GLU A 39 -24.91 2.64 -19.24
C GLU A 39 -25.54 1.33 -19.71
N LEU A 40 -24.74 0.27 -19.85
CA LEU A 40 -25.21 -1.08 -20.17
C LEU A 40 -25.66 -1.86 -18.92
N LEU A 41 -25.28 -1.42 -17.72
CA LEU A 41 -25.55 -2.14 -16.48
C LEU A 41 -27.05 -2.02 -16.12
N ASP A 42 -27.81 -3.06 -16.49
CA ASP A 42 -29.24 -3.16 -16.21
C ASP A 42 -29.51 -4.40 -15.34
N SER A 43 -30.24 -4.23 -14.24
CA SER A 43 -30.50 -5.27 -13.25
C SER A 43 -31.17 -6.54 -13.82
N ASP A 44 -31.74 -6.49 -15.03
CA ASP A 44 -32.33 -7.64 -15.72
C ASP A 44 -31.34 -8.47 -16.54
N PHE A 45 -30.07 -8.04 -16.64
CA PHE A 45 -29.06 -8.67 -17.50
C PHE A 45 -27.88 -9.28 -16.75
N ILE A 46 -27.23 -10.24 -17.42
CA ILE A 46 -25.88 -10.69 -17.07
C ILE A 46 -24.96 -10.28 -18.21
N LEU A 47 -23.96 -9.49 -17.91
CA LEU A 47 -22.99 -8.99 -18.86
C LEU A 47 -21.62 -9.60 -18.59
N LEU A 48 -20.86 -9.86 -19.65
CA LEU A 48 -19.48 -10.33 -19.57
C LEU A 48 -18.58 -9.35 -20.32
N PHE A 49 -17.65 -8.75 -19.60
CA PHE A 49 -16.67 -7.82 -20.14
C PHE A 49 -15.32 -8.52 -20.25
N VAL A 50 -14.73 -8.57 -21.44
CA VAL A 50 -13.36 -9.04 -21.66
C VAL A 50 -12.47 -7.81 -21.74
N ASP A 51 -11.55 -7.66 -20.80
CA ASP A 51 -10.56 -6.58 -20.75
C ASP A 51 -9.15 -7.15 -21.00
N PRO A 52 -8.67 -7.08 -22.26
CA PRO A 52 -7.32 -7.54 -22.60
C PRO A 52 -6.21 -6.76 -21.88
N LYS A 53 -6.42 -5.48 -21.53
CA LYS A 53 -5.38 -4.63 -20.92
C LYS A 53 -5.09 -5.05 -19.49
N SER A 54 -6.10 -5.46 -18.74
CA SER A 54 -5.94 -5.92 -17.35
C SER A 54 -5.83 -7.44 -17.22
N TYR A 55 -5.86 -8.19 -18.33
CA TYR A 55 -5.93 -9.65 -18.36
C TYR A 55 -7.08 -10.19 -17.48
N ARG A 56 -8.25 -9.55 -17.56
CA ARG A 56 -9.44 -9.92 -16.76
C ARG A 56 -10.67 -10.10 -17.62
N VAL A 57 -11.55 -10.96 -17.13
CA VAL A 57 -12.92 -11.10 -17.59
C VAL A 57 -13.84 -10.79 -16.41
N TRP A 58 -14.79 -9.89 -16.58
CA TRP A 58 -15.76 -9.55 -15.56
C TRP A 58 -17.10 -10.17 -15.93
N ILE A 59 -17.77 -10.81 -14.98
CA ILE A 59 -19.16 -11.25 -15.15
C ILE A 59 -19.99 -10.39 -14.19
N TRP A 60 -20.69 -9.41 -14.73
CA TRP A 60 -21.60 -8.58 -13.97
C TRP A 60 -23.00 -9.21 -13.97
N GLN A 61 -23.61 -9.34 -12.80
CA GLN A 61 -24.88 -10.04 -12.61
C GLN A 61 -25.91 -9.10 -12.00
N GLY A 62 -26.91 -8.71 -12.81
CA GLY A 62 -28.04 -7.90 -12.39
C GLY A 62 -28.81 -8.51 -11.22
N ASN A 63 -29.43 -7.68 -10.38
CA ASN A 63 -30.15 -8.16 -9.20
C ASN A 63 -31.47 -8.89 -9.50
N ASN A 64 -32.08 -8.66 -10.67
CA ASN A 64 -33.35 -9.28 -11.06
C ASN A 64 -33.16 -10.63 -11.78
N VAL A 65 -31.91 -11.01 -12.09
CA VAL A 65 -31.64 -12.27 -12.81
C VAL A 65 -31.78 -13.48 -11.91
N THR A 66 -32.21 -14.61 -12.47
CA THR A 66 -32.45 -15.83 -11.68
C THR A 66 -31.14 -16.53 -11.29
N THR A 67 -31.17 -17.30 -10.20
CA THR A 67 -30.03 -18.16 -9.78
C THR A 67 -29.58 -19.11 -10.89
N ARG A 68 -30.53 -19.61 -11.70
CA ARG A 68 -30.24 -20.47 -12.85
C ARG A 68 -29.40 -19.74 -13.89
N MET A 69 -29.76 -18.51 -14.24
CA MET A 69 -28.98 -17.68 -15.17
C MET A 69 -27.57 -17.43 -14.65
N LYS A 70 -27.41 -17.09 -13.36
CA LYS A 70 -26.09 -16.91 -12.71
C LYS A 70 -25.22 -18.17 -12.80
N PHE A 71 -25.82 -19.34 -12.57
CA PHE A 71 -25.10 -20.61 -12.65
C PHE A 71 -24.66 -20.96 -14.08
N ILE A 72 -25.56 -20.82 -15.05
CA ILE A 72 -25.27 -21.15 -16.45
C ILE A 72 -24.23 -20.18 -17.04
N SER A 73 -24.40 -18.87 -16.81
CA SER A 73 -23.44 -17.87 -17.27
C SER A 73 -22.05 -18.08 -16.69
N ALA A 74 -21.92 -18.35 -15.37
CA ALA A 74 -20.63 -18.67 -14.75
C ALA A 74 -19.99 -19.95 -15.31
N LYS A 75 -20.80 -20.95 -15.68
CA LYS A 75 -20.33 -22.18 -16.33
C LYS A 75 -19.78 -21.94 -17.74
N ILE A 76 -20.36 -21.00 -18.49
CA ILE A 76 -19.98 -20.72 -19.88
C ILE A 76 -18.84 -19.71 -19.97
N ALA A 77 -18.73 -18.77 -19.03
CA ALA A 77 -17.71 -17.72 -19.08
C ALA A 77 -16.25 -18.21 -19.31
N PRO A 78 -15.79 -19.36 -18.77
CA PRO A 78 -14.47 -19.91 -19.12
C PRO A 78 -14.25 -20.16 -20.61
N SER A 79 -15.27 -20.65 -21.34
CA SER A 79 -15.13 -20.89 -22.77
C SER A 79 -14.97 -19.60 -23.55
N ILE A 80 -15.68 -18.54 -23.15
CA ILE A 80 -15.54 -17.20 -23.72
C ILE A 80 -14.14 -16.66 -23.43
N ARG A 81 -13.69 -16.73 -22.17
CA ARG A 81 -12.35 -16.32 -21.74
C ARG A 81 -11.25 -17.00 -22.57
N ASP A 82 -11.33 -18.32 -22.74
CA ASP A 82 -10.28 -19.10 -23.39
C ASP A 82 -10.08 -18.73 -24.86
N ARG A 83 -11.08 -18.13 -25.52
CA ARG A 83 -10.95 -17.58 -26.88
C ARG A 83 -10.04 -16.35 -26.96
N TYR A 84 -9.92 -15.58 -25.87
CA TYR A 84 -9.13 -14.34 -25.82
C TYR A 84 -7.83 -14.49 -25.04
N GLY A 85 -7.84 -15.30 -23.97
CA GLY A 85 -6.66 -15.54 -23.17
C GLY A 85 -6.95 -16.49 -22.00
N ILE A 86 -6.38 -17.69 -22.05
CA ILE A 86 -6.51 -18.71 -20.99
C ILE A 86 -6.00 -18.18 -19.64
N ALA A 87 -5.02 -17.26 -19.67
CA ALA A 87 -4.44 -16.63 -18.49
C ALA A 87 -5.35 -15.55 -17.85
N PHE A 88 -6.46 -15.16 -18.48
CA PHE A 88 -7.29 -14.09 -17.95
C PHE A 88 -8.03 -14.54 -16.69
N LYS A 89 -8.12 -13.66 -15.69
CA LYS A 89 -8.85 -13.96 -14.45
C LYS A 89 -10.33 -13.58 -14.59
N ILE A 90 -11.22 -14.54 -14.39
CA ILE A 90 -12.67 -14.28 -14.29
C ILE A 90 -12.98 -13.74 -12.88
N THR A 91 -13.70 -12.63 -12.82
CA THR A 91 -14.20 -12.01 -11.59
C THR A 91 -15.70 -11.79 -11.71
N ALA A 92 -16.48 -12.39 -10.82
CA ALA A 92 -17.92 -12.14 -10.73
C ALA A 92 -18.18 -10.86 -9.93
N VAL A 93 -19.16 -10.08 -10.35
CA VAL A 93 -19.58 -8.83 -9.74
C VAL A 93 -21.11 -8.83 -9.69
N ASP A 94 -21.68 -8.70 -8.49
CA ASP A 94 -23.12 -8.56 -8.33
C ASP A 94 -23.53 -7.09 -8.36
N ASP A 95 -24.69 -6.82 -8.93
CA ASP A 95 -25.33 -5.50 -8.98
C ASP A 95 -25.49 -4.89 -7.57
N GLY A 96 -24.97 -3.68 -7.38
CA GLY A 96 -24.92 -2.99 -6.09
C GLY A 96 -23.79 -3.44 -5.17
N SER A 97 -22.96 -4.40 -5.60
CA SER A 97 -21.75 -4.86 -4.91
C SER A 97 -20.50 -4.67 -5.78
N GLU A 98 -20.52 -3.69 -6.68
CA GLU A 98 -19.40 -3.38 -7.57
C GLU A 98 -18.15 -2.90 -6.81
N THR A 99 -17.03 -3.57 -7.05
CA THR A 99 -15.73 -3.09 -6.56
C THR A 99 -15.31 -1.80 -7.29
N ASP A 100 -14.54 -0.93 -6.64
CA ASP A 100 -14.04 0.31 -7.25
C ASP A 100 -13.25 0.06 -8.54
N VAL A 101 -12.50 -1.06 -8.59
CA VAL A 101 -11.77 -1.48 -9.80
C VAL A 101 -12.72 -1.76 -10.97
N PHE A 102 -13.87 -2.39 -10.70
CA PHE A 102 -14.90 -2.62 -11.72
C PHE A 102 -15.56 -1.31 -12.14
N LYS A 103 -15.93 -0.45 -11.19
CA LYS A 103 -16.53 0.86 -11.48
C LYS A 103 -15.63 1.72 -12.36
N VAL A 104 -14.33 1.71 -12.11
CA VAL A 104 -13.34 2.38 -12.97
C VAL A 104 -13.30 1.77 -14.36
N MET A 105 -13.36 0.44 -14.47
CA MET A 105 -13.37 -0.26 -15.76
C MET A 105 -14.60 0.08 -16.61
N VAL A 106 -15.79 0.15 -16.00
CA VAL A 106 -17.03 0.51 -16.73
C VAL A 106 -17.21 2.02 -16.94
N GLY A 107 -16.33 2.85 -16.39
CA GLY A 107 -16.42 4.31 -16.49
C GLY A 107 -17.33 4.99 -15.47
N LEU A 108 -17.82 4.28 -14.44
CA LEU A 108 -18.59 4.87 -13.32
C LEU A 108 -17.71 5.79 -12.45
N GLU A 109 -16.46 5.42 -12.25
CA GLU A 109 -15.51 6.17 -11.43
C GLU A 109 -14.25 6.46 -12.24
N LYS A 110 -13.60 7.59 -11.95
CA LYS A 110 -12.28 7.86 -12.52
C LYS A 110 -11.25 7.06 -11.73
N LYS A 111 -10.27 6.47 -12.42
CA LYS A 111 -9.12 5.85 -11.76
C LYS A 111 -8.49 6.89 -10.83
N VAL A 112 -8.62 6.70 -9.52
CA VAL A 112 -7.88 7.49 -8.55
C VAL A 112 -6.42 7.11 -8.74
N GLU A 113 -5.65 8.00 -9.34
CA GLU A 113 -4.20 7.87 -9.25
C GLU A 113 -3.84 8.09 -7.79
N TYR A 114 -3.35 7.06 -7.11
CA TYR A 114 -2.70 7.17 -5.80
C TYR A 114 -1.40 8.01 -5.85
N SER A 115 -1.20 8.79 -6.90
CA SER A 115 -0.20 9.86 -6.99
C SER A 115 -0.67 11.13 -6.26
N GLU A 116 -1.93 11.23 -5.85
CA GLU A 116 -2.40 12.32 -4.98
C GLU A 116 -1.91 12.13 -3.54
N VAL A 117 -0.67 12.59 -3.38
CA VAL A 117 0.13 12.83 -2.19
C VAL A 117 -0.73 13.13 -0.96
N GLN A 118 -0.51 12.35 0.11
CA GLN A 118 -0.91 12.68 1.47
C GLN A 118 -0.64 14.18 1.73
N THR A 119 -1.69 14.98 1.92
CA THR A 119 -1.58 16.44 2.12
C THR A 119 -1.11 16.76 3.54
N GLY A 120 0.12 16.39 3.85
CA GLY A 120 0.93 17.08 4.85
C GLY A 120 1.51 18.37 4.23
N PRO A 121 2.08 19.29 5.02
CA PRO A 121 2.83 20.41 4.45
C PRO A 121 3.84 19.87 3.44
N ALA A 122 3.74 20.34 2.19
CA ALA A 122 4.69 20.00 1.13
C ALA A 122 6.04 20.61 1.49
N TYR A 123 6.82 19.87 2.28
CA TYR A 123 8.17 20.26 2.63
C TYR A 123 9.01 20.19 1.35
N ARG A 124 9.47 21.35 0.89
CA ARG A 124 10.43 21.44 -0.21
C ARG A 124 11.79 21.15 0.37
N GLU A 125 12.28 19.93 0.18
CA GLU A 125 13.66 19.57 0.55
C GLU A 125 14.61 20.55 -0.12
N THR A 126 15.36 21.31 0.67
CA THR A 126 16.47 22.12 0.16
C THR A 126 17.78 21.35 0.30
N GLU A 127 18.75 21.65 -0.57
CA GLU A 127 20.09 21.06 -0.49
C GLU A 127 20.76 21.34 0.87
N GLU A 128 20.46 22.50 1.46
CA GLU A 128 20.93 22.90 2.79
C GLU A 128 20.35 22.00 3.88
N ASP A 129 19.08 21.62 3.76
CA ASP A 129 18.41 20.77 4.73
C ASP A 129 18.88 19.30 4.63
N LEU A 130 19.21 18.82 3.42
CA LEU A 130 19.85 17.53 3.20
C LEU A 130 21.25 17.50 3.81
N GLN A 131 22.06 18.53 3.56
CA GLN A 131 23.40 18.66 4.15
C GLN A 131 23.33 18.75 5.68
N LEU A 132 22.34 19.46 6.23
CA LEU A 132 22.14 19.55 7.68
C LEU A 132 21.78 18.18 8.27
N LEU A 133 20.88 17.43 7.63
CA LEU A 133 20.48 16.07 8.01
C LEU A 133 21.62 15.03 7.88
N GLU A 134 22.50 15.20 6.89
CA GLU A 134 23.70 14.37 6.74
C GLU A 134 24.78 14.73 7.77
N SER A 135 24.88 16.01 8.14
CA SER A 135 25.84 16.50 9.14
C SER A 135 25.47 16.17 10.60
N LEU A 136 24.36 15.47 10.85
CA LEU A 136 23.97 14.99 12.17
C LEU A 136 24.92 13.87 12.61
N SER A 137 26.09 14.26 13.13
CA SER A 137 27.04 13.35 13.76
C SER A 137 26.46 12.76 15.05
N ARG A 138 27.06 11.67 15.54
CA ARG A 138 26.64 10.98 16.79
C ARG A 138 26.60 11.92 17.99
N GLU A 139 27.53 12.88 18.04
CA GLU A 139 27.64 13.89 19.10
C GLU A 139 26.45 14.86 19.08
N LYS A 140 25.99 15.28 17.89
CA LYS A 140 24.80 16.12 17.76
C LYS A 140 23.53 15.39 18.18
N ILE A 141 23.42 14.10 17.85
CA ILE A 141 22.29 13.26 18.26
C ILE A 141 22.23 13.12 19.77
N LEU A 142 23.37 12.90 20.43
CA LEU A 142 23.47 12.88 21.89
C LEU A 142 23.01 14.21 22.52
N LEU A 143 23.43 15.34 21.96
CA LEU A 143 23.01 16.67 22.43
C LEU A 143 21.50 16.89 22.28
N ILE A 144 20.90 16.42 21.18
CA ILE A 144 19.45 16.48 20.95
C ILE A 144 18.72 15.60 21.98
N LEU A 145 19.21 14.38 22.22
CA LEU A 145 18.66 13.44 23.20
C LEU A 145 18.74 13.95 24.64
N GLU A 146 19.78 14.71 24.97
CA GLU A 146 19.95 15.37 26.26
C GLU A 146 18.96 16.52 26.43
N LYS A 147 18.85 17.41 25.44
CA LYS A 147 17.89 18.52 25.45
C LYS A 147 16.44 18.06 25.49
N ALA A 148 16.12 16.98 24.77
CA ALA A 148 14.76 16.45 24.69
C ALA A 148 14.28 15.79 25.98
N GLY A 149 15.20 15.44 26.89
CA GLY A 149 14.92 14.72 28.12
C GLY A 149 14.30 13.33 27.90
N ILE A 150 14.13 12.59 28.98
CA ILE A 150 13.35 11.35 28.99
C ILE A 150 12.00 11.68 29.65
N PRO A 151 10.86 11.30 29.07
CA PRO A 151 9.56 11.46 29.72
C PRO A 151 9.53 10.77 31.09
N GLU A 152 8.81 11.36 32.05
CA GLU A 152 8.68 10.79 33.39
C GLU A 152 8.05 9.39 33.35
N GLY A 153 8.64 8.44 34.09
CA GLY A 153 8.18 7.05 34.14
C GLY A 153 8.68 6.16 32.98
N TYR A 154 9.64 6.62 32.18
CA TYR A 154 10.22 5.86 31.08
C TYR A 154 11.75 5.78 31.17
N GLU A 155 12.31 4.69 30.65
CA GLU A 155 13.74 4.53 30.38
C GLU A 155 13.98 4.36 28.87
N ARG A 156 15.12 4.85 28.39
CA ARG A 156 15.52 4.74 26.97
C ARG A 156 16.33 3.46 26.77
N LYS A 157 15.80 2.49 26.02
CA LYS A 157 16.52 1.22 25.75
C LYS A 157 17.36 1.28 24.49
N MET A 158 16.82 1.83 23.42
CA MET A 158 17.49 1.89 22.13
C MET A 158 17.12 3.15 21.36
N VAL A 159 17.98 3.47 20.41
CA VAL A 159 17.84 4.63 19.54
C VAL A 159 18.12 4.20 18.11
N ILE A 160 17.18 4.48 17.22
CA ILE A 160 17.30 4.25 15.78
C ILE A 160 17.55 5.59 15.12
N VAL A 161 18.67 5.73 14.42
CA VAL A 161 19.04 6.93 13.67
C VAL A 161 18.97 6.57 12.19
N LYS A 162 18.01 7.14 11.46
CA LYS A 162 17.72 6.78 10.06
C LYS A 162 17.48 5.26 9.91
N ASN A 163 18.47 4.51 9.44
CA ASN A 163 18.44 3.07 9.22
C ASN A 163 19.39 2.27 10.14
N THR A 164 20.05 2.93 11.09
CA THR A 164 21.04 2.29 11.98
C THR A 164 20.51 2.23 13.41
N ILE A 165 20.63 1.07 14.04
CA ILE A 165 20.19 0.84 15.41
C ILE A 165 21.39 0.99 16.36
N TYR A 166 21.20 1.73 17.44
CA TYR A 166 22.18 1.97 18.50
C TYR A 166 21.64 1.51 19.85
N GLY A 167 22.49 0.84 20.62
CA GLY A 167 22.24 0.61 22.04
C GLY A 167 22.52 1.88 22.84
N TYR A 168 21.69 2.18 23.84
CA TYR A 168 21.88 3.31 24.75
C TYR A 168 22.30 2.80 26.13
N LYS A 169 23.41 3.33 26.68
CA LYS A 169 23.84 3.05 28.06
C LYS A 169 24.31 4.33 28.76
N GLU A 170 23.99 4.43 30.05
CA GLU A 170 24.51 5.46 30.95
C GLU A 170 25.60 4.83 31.82
N TYR A 171 26.78 5.47 31.90
CA TYR A 171 27.86 5.07 32.79
C TYR A 171 27.99 6.09 33.91
N GLU A 172 28.21 5.60 35.13
CA GLU A 172 28.74 6.43 36.21
C GLU A 172 30.27 6.38 36.14
N ARG A 173 30.90 7.53 35.92
CA ARG A 173 32.34 7.69 36.04
C ARG A 173 32.66 8.66 37.15
N ASP A 174 33.45 8.20 38.10
CA ASP A 174 34.00 9.06 39.15
C ASP A 174 35.15 9.89 38.60
N TYR A 175 34.89 11.17 38.38
CA TYR A 175 35.93 12.15 38.11
C TYR A 175 36.14 12.97 39.39
N LEU A 176 37.31 12.83 40.00
CA LEU A 176 37.74 13.66 41.14
C LEU A 176 36.72 13.67 42.32
N GLY A 177 36.11 12.52 42.61
CA GLY A 177 35.18 12.36 43.72
C GLY A 177 33.74 12.82 43.44
N SER A 178 33.43 13.21 42.20
CA SER A 178 32.06 13.46 41.74
C SER A 178 31.66 12.40 40.71
N ALA A 179 30.58 11.67 40.97
CA ALA A 179 30.00 10.73 40.02
C ALA A 179 29.32 11.50 38.88
N ILE A 180 29.89 11.44 37.69
CA ILE A 180 29.33 12.04 36.47
C ILE A 180 28.66 10.94 35.65
N LYS A 181 27.38 11.14 35.30
CA LYS A 181 26.64 10.24 34.41
C LYS A 181 26.95 10.58 32.95
N GLU A 182 27.84 9.81 32.32
CA GLU A 182 28.15 9.94 30.89
C GLU A 182 27.22 9.03 30.06
N LYS A 183 26.54 9.62 29.08
CA LYS A 183 25.60 8.92 28.18
C LYS A 183 26.29 8.62 26.86
N GLN A 184 26.27 7.36 26.42
CA GLN A 184 26.94 6.96 25.18
C GLN A 184 26.06 6.03 24.33
N LEU A 185 26.04 6.29 23.02
CA LEU A 185 25.44 5.41 22.00
C LEU A 185 26.49 4.43 21.50
N PHE A 186 26.15 3.15 21.46
CA PHE A 186 27.02 2.10 20.96
C PHE A 186 26.43 1.49 19.68
N PRO A 187 27.25 1.26 18.63
CA PRO A 187 26.84 0.32 17.59
C PRO A 187 26.59 -1.04 18.24
N LEU A 188 25.57 -1.76 17.77
CA LEU A 188 25.31 -3.11 18.25
C LEU A 188 26.53 -4.00 17.97
N LYS A 189 26.89 -4.85 18.94
CA LYS A 189 28.03 -5.77 18.82
C LYS A 189 27.75 -6.97 17.91
N GLU A 190 26.48 -7.28 17.73
CA GLU A 190 25.97 -8.41 16.95
C GLU A 190 24.99 -7.86 15.90
N GLU A 191 25.05 -8.40 14.68
CA GLU A 191 24.07 -8.09 13.63
C GLU A 191 22.70 -8.61 14.05
N ILE A 192 21.67 -7.79 13.88
CA ILE A 192 20.29 -8.22 14.11
C ILE A 192 19.92 -9.13 12.93
N GLU A 193 19.39 -10.32 13.23
CA GLU A 193 18.95 -11.26 12.20
C GLU A 193 17.85 -10.64 11.32
N ASP A 194 17.76 -11.07 10.06
CA ASP A 194 16.71 -10.61 9.18
C ASP A 194 15.35 -11.15 9.66
N GLY A 195 14.40 -10.26 9.93
CA GLY A 195 13.08 -10.68 10.41
C GLY A 195 12.20 -9.54 10.88
N THR A 196 10.97 -9.89 11.25
CA THR A 196 10.02 -8.95 11.87
C THR A 196 10.21 -8.95 13.37
N TYR A 197 10.45 -7.78 13.96
CA TYR A 197 10.62 -7.61 15.40
C TYR A 197 9.47 -6.80 15.99
N LEU A 198 8.89 -7.29 17.08
CA LEU A 198 7.96 -6.53 17.91
C LEU A 198 8.71 -5.98 19.12
N ALA A 199 8.64 -4.66 19.33
CA ALA A 199 9.15 -4.02 20.53
C ALA A 199 8.10 -4.12 21.65
N GLU A 200 7.94 -5.33 22.20
CA GLU A 200 6.96 -5.60 23.26
C GLU A 200 7.13 -4.66 24.45
N ASN A 201 6.01 -4.14 24.96
CA ASN A 201 5.94 -3.23 26.11
C ASN A 201 6.77 -1.94 25.97
N CYS A 202 7.12 -1.55 24.74
CA CYS A 202 7.82 -0.33 24.45
C CYS A 202 6.95 0.67 23.68
N ILE A 203 7.20 1.97 23.88
CA ILE A 203 6.55 3.06 23.14
C ILE A 203 7.61 3.78 22.30
N PRO A 204 7.43 3.88 20.97
CA PRO A 204 8.32 4.67 20.15
C PRO A 204 8.07 6.17 20.34
N ARG A 205 9.13 6.95 20.52
CA ARG A 205 9.11 8.42 20.43
C ARG A 205 9.92 8.82 19.20
N MET A 206 9.28 9.52 18.27
CA MET A 206 9.88 9.88 16.99
C MET A 206 10.24 11.38 16.97
N LEU A 207 11.45 11.69 16.49
CA LEU A 207 11.87 13.05 16.19
C LEU A 207 11.76 13.28 14.69
N PHE A 208 10.90 14.21 14.32
CA PHE A 208 10.76 14.68 12.95
C PHE A 208 11.59 15.94 12.74
N SER A 209 12.33 16.00 11.64
CA SER A 209 12.92 17.22 11.11
C SER A 209 12.73 17.20 9.62
N TYR A 210 12.31 18.32 9.01
CA TYR A 210 12.25 18.43 7.55
C TYR A 210 11.39 17.31 6.91
N ASN A 211 10.27 16.99 7.54
CA ASN A 211 9.36 15.90 7.14
C ASN A 211 10.01 14.50 7.06
N LYS A 212 11.19 14.32 7.69
CA LYS A 212 11.90 13.04 7.79
C LYS A 212 11.98 12.61 9.25
N VAL A 213 11.89 11.30 9.46
CA VAL A 213 12.20 10.69 10.76
C VAL A 213 13.71 10.69 10.92
N VAL A 214 14.21 11.55 11.81
CA VAL A 214 15.64 11.66 12.09
C VAL A 214 16.05 10.65 13.14
N LEU A 215 15.17 10.43 14.12
CA LEU A 215 15.43 9.61 15.30
C LEU A 215 14.16 8.90 15.73
N THR A 216 14.29 7.64 16.10
CA THR A 216 13.25 6.90 16.84
C THR A 216 13.87 6.40 18.13
N GLU A 217 13.37 6.88 19.26
CA GLU A 217 13.68 6.34 20.58
C GLU A 217 12.67 5.24 20.90
N ILE A 218 13.13 4.11 21.41
CA ILE A 218 12.25 3.09 21.95
C ILE A 218 12.32 3.18 23.47
N LEU A 219 11.21 3.61 24.05
CA LEU A 219 11.08 3.87 25.48
C LEU A 219 10.38 2.69 26.15
N HIS A 220 10.95 2.20 27.24
CA HIS A 220 10.32 1.20 28.08
C HIS A 220 9.73 1.89 29.30
N LYS A 221 8.51 1.51 29.68
CA LYS A 221 7.89 2.05 30.89
C LYS A 221 8.60 1.47 32.11
N ILE A 222 9.03 2.31 33.04
CA ILE A 222 9.59 1.84 34.30
C ILE A 222 8.41 1.33 35.12
N GLU A 223 8.37 0.02 35.38
CA GLU A 223 7.45 -0.53 36.36
C GLU A 223 7.94 -0.05 37.73
N ASN A 224 7.16 0.80 38.40
CA ASN A 224 7.36 1.02 39.82
C ASN A 224 6.95 -0.30 40.50
N GLU A 225 7.93 -1.13 40.87
CA GLU A 225 7.73 -2.19 41.86
C GLU A 225 7.37 -1.52 43.19
N ASN A 226 6.10 -1.17 43.35
CA ASN A 226 5.48 -0.97 44.65
C ASN A 226 4.53 -2.14 44.87
N ASN A 227 5.06 -3.20 45.48
CA ASN A 227 4.35 -4.06 46.43
C ASN A 227 5.32 -4.45 47.55
#